data_AF-A0A3E0QP30-F1
#
_entry.id   AF-A0A3E0QP30-F1
#
_cell.length_a   1.000
_cell.length_b   1.000
_cell.length_c   1.000
_cell.angle_alpha   90.00
_cell.angle_beta   90.00
_cell.angle_gamma   90.00
#
_symmetry.space_group_name_H-M   'P 1'
#
loop_
_entity.id
_entity.type
_entity.pdbx_description
1 polymer ?
#
loop_
_entity_poly.entity_id
_entity_poly.type
_entity_poly.pdbx_seq_one_letter_code
_entity_poly.pdbx_strand_id
1 'polypeptide(L)'
;VETDAPVYFTFTFRVPTWAKLQSSMPVDSVSNGYAHITREWVTGEALEVNFESAPTVKDFKGQKYLTYGPLVYAKDIHGQRENIKSYALEGFHDYYCTPSTPYKERELMASGDVQQVKGENYPLLLVKTMQDGAVQTDTLIPYGKTTLRQTTFSQRQ
;
A
#
# COMPACT_ATOMS: atom_id res chain seq x y z
N VAL A 1 12.40 -26.28 -1.63
CA VAL A 1 13.70 -26.43 -0.95
C VAL A 1 14.48 -27.45 -1.74
N GLU A 2 15.70 -27.12 -2.13
CA GLU A 2 16.57 -28.01 -2.90
C GLU A 2 17.80 -28.32 -2.03
N THR A 3 17.99 -29.59 -1.70
CA THR A 3 19.11 -30.10 -0.88
C THR A 3 19.56 -31.45 -1.42
N ASP A 4 20.83 -31.82 -1.18
CA ASP A 4 21.38 -33.12 -1.62
C ASP A 4 20.99 -34.27 -0.67
N ALA A 5 20.65 -33.94 0.57
CA ALA A 5 20.18 -34.84 1.62
C ALA A 5 19.19 -34.09 2.54
N PRO A 6 18.43 -34.78 3.40
CA PRO A 6 17.64 -34.11 4.44
C PRO A 6 18.51 -33.19 5.31
N VAL A 7 18.07 -31.95 5.53
CA VAL A 7 18.80 -30.96 6.35
C VAL A 7 17.88 -30.36 7.41
N TYR A 8 18.33 -30.37 8.66
CA TYR A 8 17.60 -29.75 9.77
C TYR A 8 17.98 -28.28 9.93
N PHE A 9 17.02 -27.37 9.69
CA PHE A 9 17.22 -25.94 9.89
C PHE A 9 15.91 -25.18 10.13
N THR A 10 16.04 -23.94 10.59
CA THR A 10 14.91 -23.03 10.80
C THR A 10 14.73 -22.08 9.63
N PHE A 11 13.55 -22.09 9.02
CA PHE A 11 13.11 -21.02 8.13
C PHE A 11 12.54 -19.87 8.98
N THR A 12 13.16 -18.69 8.88
CA THR A 12 12.73 -17.49 9.61
C THR A 12 12.32 -16.40 8.63
N PHE A 13 11.13 -15.83 8.80
CA PHE A 13 10.63 -14.78 7.91
C PHE A 13 9.82 -13.73 8.67
N ARG A 14 9.88 -12.48 8.20
CA ARG A 14 9.17 -11.35 8.81
C ARG A 14 7.67 -11.51 8.63
N VAL A 15 6.92 -11.31 9.71
CA VAL A 15 5.47 -11.13 9.71
C VAL A 15 5.18 -9.63 9.75
N PRO A 16 4.75 -9.01 8.64
CA PRO A 16 4.44 -7.59 8.64
C PRO A 16 3.31 -7.27 9.62
N THR A 17 3.42 -6.16 10.34
CA THR A 17 2.42 -5.75 11.35
C THR A 17 1.03 -5.44 10.76
N TRP A 18 0.95 -5.20 9.45
CA TRP A 18 -0.31 -4.99 8.72
C TRP A 18 -0.97 -6.29 8.26
N ALA A 19 -0.28 -7.43 8.37
CA ALA A 19 -0.70 -8.69 7.77
C ALA A 19 -1.22 -9.66 8.82
N LYS A 20 -2.19 -10.48 8.42
CA LYS A 20 -2.48 -11.76 9.08
C LYS A 20 -1.76 -12.87 8.32
N LEU A 21 -0.91 -13.62 9.02
CA LEU A 21 -0.15 -14.73 8.47
C LEU A 21 -1.04 -15.97 8.28
N GLN A 22 -0.96 -16.56 7.10
CA GLN A 22 -1.38 -17.94 6.80
C GLN A 22 -0.17 -18.69 6.22
N SER A 23 0.05 -19.92 6.67
CA SER A 23 1.19 -20.74 6.26
C SER A 23 0.70 -22.14 5.92
N SER A 24 1.24 -22.75 4.86
CA SER A 24 0.95 -24.15 4.50
C SER A 24 1.54 -25.16 5.48
N MET A 25 2.48 -24.71 6.33
CA MET A 25 3.10 -25.52 7.38
C MET A 25 2.90 -24.88 8.76
N PRO A 26 2.86 -25.67 9.85
CA PRO A 26 2.78 -25.15 11.21
C PRO A 26 3.93 -24.20 11.53
N VAL A 27 3.61 -23.09 12.19
CA VAL A 27 4.60 -22.13 12.70
C VAL A 27 4.90 -22.46 14.16
N ASP A 28 6.17 -22.69 14.49
CA ASP A 28 6.57 -23.08 15.85
C ASP A 28 6.45 -21.92 16.82
N SER A 29 6.86 -20.73 16.38
CA SER A 29 6.79 -19.51 17.18
C SER A 29 6.76 -18.26 16.31
N VAL A 30 6.17 -17.20 16.86
CA VAL A 30 6.28 -15.84 16.33
C VAL A 30 6.89 -14.96 17.43
N SER A 31 8.08 -14.43 17.18
CA SER A 31 8.79 -13.58 18.14
C SER A 31 9.42 -12.39 17.43
N ASN A 32 9.37 -11.21 18.05
CA ASN A 32 9.95 -9.97 17.51
C ASN A 32 9.52 -9.64 16.06
N GLY A 33 8.30 -10.03 15.66
CA GLY A 33 7.79 -9.82 14.30
C GLY A 33 8.32 -10.80 13.25
N TYR A 34 8.92 -11.91 13.65
CA TYR A 34 9.35 -12.99 12.77
C TYR A 34 8.67 -14.31 13.15
N ALA A 35 8.27 -15.08 12.15
CA ALA A 35 7.81 -16.46 12.29
C ALA A 35 8.96 -17.42 12.08
N HIS A 36 8.97 -18.51 12.84
CA HIS A 36 10.01 -19.54 12.82
C HIS A 36 9.39 -20.92 12.56
N ILE A 37 9.97 -21.66 11.62
CA ILE A 37 9.60 -23.05 11.29
C ILE A 37 10.87 -23.88 11.26
N THR A 38 11.03 -24.78 12.22
CA THR A 38 12.22 -25.59 12.47
C THR A 38 11.87 -27.05 12.27
N ARG A 39 12.47 -27.64 11.24
CA ARG A 39 12.23 -29.04 10.89
C ARG A 39 13.38 -29.59 10.06
N GLU A 40 13.33 -30.89 9.84
CA GLU A 40 14.10 -31.51 8.78
C GLU A 40 13.40 -31.24 7.45
N TRP A 41 14.15 -30.65 6.52
CA TRP A 41 13.69 -30.31 5.19
C TRP A 41 14.25 -31.30 4.19
N VAL A 42 13.38 -31.75 3.27
CA VAL A 42 13.77 -32.65 2.18
C VAL A 42 13.57 -31.98 0.82
N THR A 43 14.33 -32.45 -0.16
CA THR A 43 14.25 -31.99 -1.55
C THR A 43 12.81 -32.02 -2.05
N GLY A 44 12.36 -30.91 -2.64
CA GLY A 44 11.01 -30.76 -3.17
C GLY A 44 9.98 -30.19 -2.19
N GLU A 45 10.28 -30.07 -0.89
CA GLU A 45 9.34 -29.40 0.03
C GLU A 45 9.17 -27.91 -0.30
N ALA A 46 7.93 -27.42 -0.21
CA ALA A 46 7.58 -26.03 -0.48
C ALA A 46 6.81 -25.42 0.69
N LEU A 47 7.33 -24.33 1.24
CA LEU A 47 6.63 -23.49 2.19
C LEU A 47 5.87 -22.40 1.42
N GLU A 48 4.55 -22.38 1.56
CA GLU A 48 3.71 -21.31 1.03
C GLU A 48 3.24 -20.43 2.18
N VAL A 49 3.39 -19.12 2.00
CA VAL A 49 3.01 -18.11 2.99
C VAL A 49 2.09 -17.10 2.31
N ASN A 50 0.93 -16.88 2.90
CA ASN A 50 -0.02 -15.84 2.48
C ASN A 50 -0.16 -14.78 3.60
N PHE A 51 -0.13 -13.52 3.19
CA PHE A 51 -0.31 -12.36 4.07
C PHE A 51 -1.62 -11.68 3.71
N GLU A 52 -2.67 -11.99 4.47
CA GLU A 52 -3.97 -11.32 4.31
C GLU A 52 -3.87 -9.88 4.81
N SER A 53 -4.46 -8.95 4.06
CA SER A 53 -4.51 -7.53 4.43
C SER A 53 -5.87 -6.92 4.13
N ALA A 54 -6.21 -5.87 4.86
CA ALA A 54 -7.44 -5.11 4.70
C ALA A 54 -7.12 -3.60 4.61
N PRO A 55 -7.99 -2.80 3.97
CA PRO A 55 -7.87 -1.36 4.03
C PRO A 55 -7.89 -0.87 5.47
N THR A 56 -6.97 0.02 5.81
CA THR A 56 -6.86 0.61 7.15
C THR A 56 -6.82 2.13 7.03
N VAL A 57 -7.63 2.81 7.83
CA VAL A 57 -7.53 4.26 8.03
C VAL A 57 -6.64 4.51 9.25
N LYS A 58 -5.57 5.28 9.07
CA LYS A 58 -4.60 5.59 10.12
C LYS A 58 -4.62 7.08 10.42
N ASP A 59 -4.32 7.43 11.67
CA ASP A 59 -4.16 8.81 12.10
C ASP A 59 -2.70 9.26 11.96
N PHE A 60 -2.51 10.51 11.54
CA PHE A 60 -1.24 11.21 11.59
C PHE A 60 -1.50 12.69 11.89
N LYS A 61 -1.21 13.11 13.13
CA LYS A 61 -1.33 14.50 13.59
C LYS A 61 -2.73 15.09 13.35
N GLY A 62 -3.79 14.31 13.62
CA GLY A 62 -5.17 14.76 13.45
C GLY A 62 -5.68 14.72 12.01
N GLN A 63 -4.86 14.25 11.06
CA GLN A 63 -5.29 13.91 9.71
C GLN A 63 -5.34 12.40 9.53
N LYS A 64 -6.14 11.94 8.58
CA LYS A 64 -6.28 10.53 8.24
C LYS A 64 -5.55 10.21 6.95
N TYR A 65 -4.94 9.02 6.87
CA TYR A 65 -4.43 8.46 5.62
C TYR A 65 -4.81 7.00 5.52
N LEU A 66 -4.82 6.47 4.30
CA LEU A 66 -5.27 5.11 4.03
C LEU A 66 -4.13 4.20 3.60
N THR A 67 -4.15 2.96 4.07
CA THR A 67 -3.18 1.94 3.69
C THR A 67 -3.88 0.65 3.29
N TYR A 68 -3.29 -0.09 2.36
CA TYR A 68 -3.62 -1.49 2.08
C TYR A 68 -2.31 -2.28 2.00
N GLY A 69 -2.15 -3.23 2.92
CA GLY A 69 -0.88 -3.88 3.17
C GLY A 69 0.25 -2.87 3.44
N PRO A 70 1.38 -2.94 2.71
CA PRO A 70 2.50 -2.01 2.88
C PRO A 70 2.30 -0.67 2.15
N LEU A 71 1.25 -0.53 1.34
CA LEU A 71 1.06 0.62 0.46
C LEU A 71 0.24 1.71 1.15
N VAL A 72 0.75 2.95 1.08
CA VAL A 72 -0.03 4.16 1.37
C VAL A 72 -0.79 4.57 0.10
N TYR A 73 -2.01 5.03 0.27
CA TYR A 73 -2.90 5.46 -0.82
C TYR A 73 -3.13 6.96 -0.80
N ALA A 74 -3.36 7.52 -1.99
CA ALA A 74 -3.57 8.94 -2.19
C ALA A 74 -4.62 9.20 -3.27
N LYS A 75 -5.28 10.35 -3.18
CA LYS A 75 -6.11 10.90 -4.25
C LYS A 75 -5.19 11.59 -5.25
N ASP A 76 -5.20 11.13 -6.50
CA ASP A 76 -4.46 11.78 -7.58
C ASP A 76 -5.04 13.17 -7.86
N ILE A 77 -4.15 14.14 -8.03
CA ILE A 77 -4.47 15.48 -8.51
C ILE A 77 -3.96 15.53 -9.94
N HIS A 78 -4.86 15.55 -10.91
CA HIS A 78 -4.47 15.66 -12.31
C HIS A 78 -3.68 16.95 -12.53
N GLY A 79 -2.53 16.79 -13.18
CA GLY A 79 -1.58 17.86 -13.39
C GLY A 79 -1.04 17.88 -14.81
N GLN A 80 -0.54 19.03 -15.20
CA GLN A 80 0.21 19.22 -16.43
C GLN A 80 1.70 19.25 -16.10
N ARG A 81 2.50 18.74 -17.03
CA ARG A 81 3.96 18.74 -16.94
C ARG A 81 4.53 19.71 -17.97
N GLU A 82 5.36 20.63 -17.51
CA GLU A 82 6.10 21.54 -18.38
C GLU A 82 7.59 21.19 -18.30
N ASN A 83 8.20 20.86 -19.44
CA ASN A 83 9.64 20.62 -19.51
C ASN A 83 10.36 21.97 -19.38
N ILE A 84 11.15 22.12 -18.32
CA ILE A 84 11.89 23.34 -18.04
C ILE A 84 13.35 23.27 -18.44
N LYS A 85 13.90 22.05 -18.50
CA LYS A 85 15.30 21.83 -18.84
C LYS A 85 15.52 20.41 -19.33
N SER A 86 16.21 20.29 -20.45
CA SER A 86 16.67 19.02 -20.99
C SER A 86 18.17 18.89 -20.81
N TYR A 87 18.62 17.69 -20.46
CA TYR A 87 20.04 17.37 -20.33
C TYR A 87 20.51 16.56 -21.55
N ALA A 88 21.83 16.41 -21.68
CA ALA A 88 22.42 15.66 -22.79
C ALA A 88 22.07 14.16 -22.78
N LEU A 89 21.64 13.62 -21.63
CA LEU A 89 21.14 12.26 -21.53
C LEU A 89 19.68 12.20 -22.01
N GLU A 90 19.42 11.34 -23.00
CA GLU A 90 18.08 11.15 -23.57
C GLU A 90 17.05 10.77 -22.49
N GLY A 91 15.89 11.44 -22.52
CA GLY A 91 14.82 11.24 -21.55
C GLY A 91 15.06 11.87 -20.18
N PHE A 92 16.20 12.53 -19.96
CA PHE A 92 16.51 13.20 -18.69
C PHE A 92 16.16 14.69 -18.75
N HIS A 93 15.08 15.04 -18.05
CA HIS A 93 14.51 16.39 -18.05
C HIS A 93 14.06 16.80 -16.64
N ASP A 94 14.14 18.08 -16.35
CA ASP A 94 13.46 18.69 -15.22
C ASP A 94 12.07 19.15 -15.66
N TYR A 95 11.08 19.00 -14.78
CA TYR A 95 9.71 19.39 -15.05
C TYR A 95 9.13 20.25 -13.92
N TYR A 96 8.33 21.25 -14.28
CA TYR A 96 7.29 21.73 -13.38
C TYR A 96 6.05 20.86 -13.51
N CYS A 97 5.43 20.56 -12.37
CA CYS A 97 4.18 19.83 -12.29
C CYS A 97 3.16 20.72 -11.58
N THR A 98 2.13 21.16 -12.30
CA THR A 98 1.09 22.04 -11.76
C THR A 98 -0.28 21.37 -11.89
N PRO A 99 -1.20 21.58 -10.93
CA PRO A 99 -2.57 21.08 -11.05
C PRO A 99 -3.24 21.62 -12.33
N SER A 100 -3.96 20.77 -13.06
CA SER A 100 -4.71 21.20 -14.26
C SER A 100 -5.95 22.02 -13.91
N THR A 101 -6.44 21.89 -12.68
CA THR A 101 -7.53 22.68 -12.12
C THR A 101 -7.12 23.15 -10.71
N PRO A 102 -7.65 24.29 -10.22
CA PRO A 102 -7.40 24.73 -8.86
C PRO A 102 -7.71 23.61 -7.87
N TYR A 103 -6.69 23.22 -7.10
CA TYR A 103 -6.83 22.18 -6.11
C TYR A 103 -7.78 22.63 -5.01
N LYS A 104 -8.67 21.72 -4.61
CA LYS A 104 -9.54 21.87 -3.46
C LYS A 104 -9.44 20.62 -2.63
N GLU A 105 -9.20 20.79 -1.35
CA GLU A 105 -9.01 19.70 -0.40
C GLU A 105 -10.26 18.81 -0.29
N ARG A 106 -10.02 17.51 -0.19
CA ARG A 106 -11.05 16.51 0.11
C ARG A 106 -11.06 16.25 1.61
N GLU A 107 -12.24 16.24 2.22
CA GLU A 107 -12.42 15.74 3.59
C GLU A 107 -12.85 14.28 3.53
N LEU A 108 -12.30 13.42 4.39
CA LEU A 108 -12.71 12.03 4.47
C LEU A 108 -14.05 11.94 5.24
N MET A 109 -15.06 11.34 4.62
CA MET A 109 -16.28 10.93 5.33
C MET A 109 -15.93 9.80 6.30
N ALA A 110 -16.68 9.62 7.39
CA ALA A 110 -16.40 8.67 8.46
C ALA A 110 -15.70 7.37 8.01
N SER A 111 -14.67 6.95 8.76
CA SER A 111 -13.67 5.94 8.39
C SER A 111 -14.17 4.52 8.07
N GLY A 112 -15.48 4.25 8.15
CA GLY A 112 -16.09 2.95 7.92
C GLY A 112 -16.36 2.59 6.45
N ASP A 113 -16.34 3.56 5.53
CA ASP A 113 -16.74 3.35 4.13
C ASP A 113 -15.55 3.21 3.16
N VAL A 114 -14.51 2.45 3.56
CA VAL A 114 -13.39 2.14 2.66
C VAL A 114 -13.62 0.78 2.00
N GLN A 115 -13.82 0.79 0.68
CA GLN A 115 -13.96 -0.44 -0.10
C GLN A 115 -12.70 -0.70 -0.92
N GLN A 116 -12.15 -1.91 -0.80
CA GLN A 116 -11.13 -2.37 -1.72
C GLN A 116 -11.78 -2.97 -2.96
N VAL A 117 -11.31 -2.54 -4.12
CA VAL A 117 -11.71 -3.14 -5.41
C VAL A 117 -10.47 -3.59 -6.18
N LYS A 118 -10.65 -4.59 -7.04
CA LYS A 118 -9.58 -5.10 -7.90
C LYS A 118 -9.20 -4.04 -8.92
N GLY A 119 -7.93 -3.63 -8.95
CA GLY A 119 -7.35 -2.88 -10.06
C GLY A 119 -6.47 -3.78 -10.91
N GLU A 120 -5.89 -3.23 -11.99
CA GLU A 120 -5.07 -4.00 -12.93
C GLU A 120 -3.76 -4.50 -12.30
N ASN A 121 -3.02 -3.60 -11.64
CA ASN A 121 -1.69 -3.87 -11.09
C ASN A 121 -1.63 -3.78 -9.56
N TYR A 122 -2.66 -3.20 -8.95
CA TYR A 122 -2.75 -2.96 -7.52
C TYR A 122 -4.23 -2.79 -7.15
N PRO A 123 -4.62 -3.09 -5.90
CA PRO A 123 -5.97 -2.81 -5.44
C PRO A 123 -6.21 -1.30 -5.44
N LEU A 124 -7.44 -0.89 -5.71
CA LEU A 124 -7.89 0.50 -5.56
C LEU A 124 -8.69 0.60 -4.26
N LEU A 125 -8.65 1.77 -3.62
CA LEU A 125 -9.50 2.07 -2.46
C LEU A 125 -10.55 3.09 -2.87
N LEU A 126 -11.82 2.70 -2.78
CA LEU A 126 -12.95 3.61 -2.93
C LEU A 126 -13.30 4.16 -1.56
N VAL A 127 -13.39 5.48 -1.46
CA VAL A 127 -13.70 6.19 -0.21
C VAL A 127 -14.76 7.24 -0.49
N LYS A 128 -15.62 7.49 0.50
CA LYS A 128 -16.49 8.68 0.44
C LYS A 128 -15.70 9.89 0.94
N THR A 129 -15.72 10.96 0.17
CA THR A 129 -15.13 12.24 0.51
C THR A 129 -16.14 13.35 0.34
N MET A 130 -15.87 14.49 0.97
CA MET A 130 -16.59 15.74 0.74
C MET A 130 -15.67 16.77 0.10
N GLN A 131 -16.21 17.55 -0.83
CA GLN A 131 -15.60 18.77 -1.37
C GLN A 131 -16.71 19.77 -1.63
N ASP A 132 -16.50 21.03 -1.23
CA ASP A 132 -17.48 22.11 -1.44
C ASP A 132 -18.90 21.76 -0.96
N GLY A 133 -19.01 20.99 0.12
CA GLY A 133 -20.29 20.55 0.69
C GLY A 133 -20.98 19.39 -0.04
N ALA A 134 -20.42 18.90 -1.15
CA ALA A 134 -20.92 17.75 -1.88
C ALA A 134 -20.15 16.48 -1.50
N VAL A 135 -20.90 15.41 -1.19
CA VAL A 135 -20.33 14.07 -0.98
C VAL A 135 -20.14 13.38 -2.31
N GLN A 136 -18.99 12.73 -2.49
CA GLN A 136 -18.67 11.93 -3.66
C GLN A 136 -17.88 10.69 -3.28
N THR A 137 -17.80 9.73 -4.21
CA THR A 137 -16.90 8.59 -4.08
C THR A 137 -15.62 8.88 -4.84
N ASP A 138 -14.50 8.92 -4.11
CA ASP A 138 -13.18 9.06 -4.68
C ASP A 138 -12.47 7.71 -4.76
N THR A 139 -11.74 7.51 -5.85
CA THR A 139 -10.78 6.42 -5.99
C THR A 139 -9.41 6.90 -5.54
N LEU A 140 -8.81 6.16 -4.61
CA LEU A 140 -7.41 6.33 -4.21
C LEU A 140 -6.56 5.26 -4.88
N ILE A 141 -5.35 5.65 -5.26
CA ILE A 141 -4.33 4.78 -5.85
C ILE A 141 -3.07 4.79 -4.97
N PRO A 142 -2.17 3.81 -5.10
CA PRO A 142 -0.92 3.81 -4.34
C PRO A 142 -0.16 5.11 -4.53
N TYR A 143 0.38 5.64 -3.43
CA TYR A 143 1.12 6.89 -3.40
C TYR A 143 2.16 6.99 -4.51
N GLY A 144 2.94 5.92 -4.74
CA GLY A 144 3.97 5.86 -5.77
C GLY A 144 3.47 5.93 -7.22
N LYS A 145 2.15 5.93 -7.44
CA LYS A 145 1.51 6.04 -8.77
C LYS A 145 0.96 7.43 -9.07
N THR A 146 1.17 8.39 -8.18
CA THR A 146 0.74 9.78 -8.35
C THR A 146 1.94 10.70 -8.60
N THR A 147 1.69 11.86 -9.21
CA THR A 147 2.69 12.96 -9.30
C THR A 147 2.32 14.07 -8.31
N LEU A 148 1.15 14.69 -8.51
CA LEU A 148 0.52 15.59 -7.56
C LEU A 148 -0.59 14.83 -6.84
N ARG A 149 -0.74 15.05 -5.53
CA ARG A 149 -1.54 14.13 -4.70
C ARG A 149 -2.02 14.76 -3.40
N GLN A 150 -3.17 14.28 -2.92
CA GLN A 150 -3.58 14.43 -1.53
C GLN A 150 -3.47 13.07 -0.84
N THR A 151 -2.57 12.97 0.16
CA THR A 151 -2.30 11.71 0.89
C THR A 151 -3.01 11.66 2.24
N THR A 152 -3.19 12.83 2.84
CA THR A 152 -3.86 12.99 4.13
C THR A 152 -5.15 13.77 3.95
N PHE A 153 -6.11 13.47 4.80
CA PHE A 153 -7.46 14.03 4.74
C PHE A 153 -7.83 14.50 6.14
N SER A 154 -8.39 15.71 6.25
CA SER A 154 -9.15 16.05 7.45
C SER A 154 -10.35 15.10 7.58
N GLN A 155 -10.76 14.81 8.81
CA GLN A 155 -11.96 14.03 9.07
C GLN A 155 -13.06 14.95 9.58
N ARG A 156 -14.19 14.96 8.90
CA ARG A 156 -15.38 15.65 9.39
C ARG A 156 -16.01 14.80 10.51
N GLN A 157 -16.21 15.41 11.68
CA GLN A 157 -16.92 14.81 12.81
C GLN A 157 -18.42 14.69 12.51
#